data_AF-A0A1Q8JV06-F1
#
_entry.id   AF-A0A1Q8JV06-F1
#
_cell.length_a   1.000
_cell.length_b   1.000
_cell.length_c   1.000
_cell.angle_alpha   90.00
_cell.angle_beta   90.00
_cell.angle_gamma   90.00
#
_symmetry.space_group_name_H-M   'P 1'
#
loop_
_entity.id
_entity.type
_entity.pdbx_description
1 polymer ?
#
loop_
_entity_poly.entity_id
_entity_poly.type
_entity_poly.pdbx_seq_one_letter_code
_entity_poly.pdbx_strand_id
1 'polypeptide(L)'
;MAKRSGVPRSTVYETLGKLVGRGAAYEVRSDEDGVGYVPLPPDSLLERMRRDFDRTLGVLEDEMPRLTSPPRVRLAHSLSERETLLDRAEDVVVAARTELWVSGWPEDLERLKPSVRRSEERGAAVATVVFGRDHDPVGWATEHRYSPPDTVEAVLGRRMLVVVADREQAVIGGIAGDQTWGMYTDDPATVLLAAGYVRFDIAMHLVAERFAGDGFEEFWAGDPAIRRLREVPPPVDEGGDDRGEWTG
;
A
#
# COMPACT_ATOMS: atom_id res chain seq x y z
N MET A 1 -50.14 37.73 -1.71
CA MET A 1 -49.19 37.01 -2.60
C MET A 1 -49.81 35.86 -3.39
N ALA A 2 -50.75 35.05 -2.89
CA ALA A 2 -51.36 33.94 -3.66
C ALA A 2 -52.24 34.33 -4.88
N LYS A 3 -52.66 35.60 -5.01
CA LYS A 3 -53.49 36.08 -6.14
C LYS A 3 -52.71 36.65 -7.34
N ARG A 4 -51.37 36.76 -7.25
CA ARG A 4 -50.54 37.34 -8.33
C ARG A 4 -49.46 36.42 -8.91
N SER A 5 -49.18 35.24 -8.33
CA SER A 5 -48.12 34.34 -8.84
C SER A 5 -48.61 33.01 -9.43
N GLY A 6 -49.93 32.76 -9.49
CA GLY A 6 -50.49 31.56 -10.17
C GLY A 6 -50.17 30.20 -9.54
N VAL A 7 -49.61 30.14 -8.33
CA VAL A 7 -49.17 28.90 -7.67
C VAL A 7 -50.05 28.57 -6.43
N PRO A 8 -50.45 27.30 -6.19
CA PRO A 8 -51.25 26.89 -5.03
C PRO A 8 -50.63 27.27 -3.68
N ARG A 9 -51.46 27.62 -2.67
CA ARG A 9 -51.02 28.14 -1.35
C ARG A 9 -49.99 27.27 -0.61
N SER A 10 -50.04 25.94 -0.75
CA SER A 10 -49.08 25.01 -0.13
C SER A 10 -47.68 25.08 -0.78
N THR A 11 -47.61 25.30 -2.09
CA THR A 11 -46.35 25.38 -2.86
C THR A 11 -45.66 26.75 -2.71
N VAL A 12 -46.40 27.80 -2.33
CA VAL A 12 -45.86 29.15 -2.12
C VAL A 12 -44.87 29.19 -0.95
N TYR A 13 -45.21 28.60 0.20
CA TYR A 13 -44.31 28.58 1.36
C TYR A 13 -43.09 27.68 1.14
N GLU A 14 -43.25 26.55 0.45
CA GLU A 14 -42.13 25.69 0.07
C GLU A 14 -41.15 26.41 -0.88
N THR A 15 -41.68 27.15 -1.85
CA THR A 15 -40.87 27.93 -2.81
C THR A 15 -40.15 29.09 -2.10
N LEU A 16 -40.83 29.78 -1.19
CA LEU A 16 -40.23 30.85 -0.37
C LEU A 16 -39.15 30.30 0.56
N GLY A 17 -39.36 29.13 1.16
CA GLY A 17 -38.35 28.42 1.95
C GLY A 17 -37.12 28.06 1.12
N LYS A 18 -37.29 27.60 -0.12
CA LYS A 18 -36.18 27.34 -1.06
C LYS A 18 -35.44 28.63 -1.45
N LEU A 19 -36.14 29.75 -1.60
CA LEU A 19 -35.53 31.05 -1.89
C LEU A 19 -34.75 31.59 -0.69
N VAL A 20 -35.25 31.42 0.54
CA VAL A 20 -34.50 31.73 1.76
C VAL A 20 -33.27 30.82 1.92
N GLY A 21 -33.44 29.51 1.70
CA GLY A 21 -32.34 28.54 1.75
C GLY A 21 -31.25 28.80 0.69
N ARG A 22 -31.60 29.38 -0.45
CA ARG A 22 -30.66 29.86 -1.49
C ARG A 22 -30.20 31.30 -1.27
N GLY A 23 -30.60 31.94 -0.17
CA GLY A 23 -30.17 33.30 0.19
C GLY A 23 -30.76 34.42 -0.69
N ALA A 24 -31.80 34.13 -1.47
CA ALA A 24 -32.47 35.05 -2.39
C ALA A 24 -33.63 35.84 -1.75
N ALA A 25 -34.01 35.51 -0.52
CA ALA A 25 -34.98 36.25 0.27
C ALA A 25 -34.63 36.17 1.77
N TYR A 26 -35.08 37.15 2.55
CA TYR A 26 -35.05 37.10 4.01
C TYR A 26 -36.43 36.82 4.56
N GLU A 27 -36.47 36.00 5.61
CA GLU A 27 -37.65 35.85 6.46
C GLU A 27 -37.71 37.04 7.44
N VAL A 28 -38.81 37.79 7.41
CA VAL A 28 -39.05 38.92 8.33
C VAL A 28 -40.27 38.58 9.17
N ARG A 29 -40.09 38.53 10.49
CA ARG A 29 -41.20 38.31 11.42
C ARG A 29 -41.77 39.66 11.84
N SER A 30 -43.08 39.80 11.70
CA SER A 30 -43.85 40.93 12.21
C SER A 30 -44.61 40.48 13.46
N ASP A 31 -44.64 41.31 14.50
CA ASP A 31 -45.26 40.98 15.78
C ASP A 31 -46.79 40.86 15.71
N GLU A 32 -47.44 41.29 14.62
CA GLU A 32 -48.92 41.34 14.59
C GLU A 32 -49.65 40.48 13.54
N ASP A 33 -49.02 39.82 12.55
CA ASP A 33 -49.72 38.77 11.76
C ASP A 33 -48.81 38.07 10.72
N GLY A 34 -47.91 37.22 11.21
CA GLY A 34 -47.26 36.17 10.40
C GLY A 34 -45.91 36.49 9.77
N VAL A 35 -45.32 35.45 9.18
CA VAL A 35 -43.98 35.47 8.56
C VAL A 35 -44.05 36.11 7.18
N GLY A 36 -43.37 37.24 7.00
CA GLY A 36 -43.17 37.92 5.72
C GLY A 36 -41.86 37.48 5.04
N TYR A 37 -41.77 37.65 3.73
CA TYR A 37 -40.54 37.39 2.97
C TYR A 37 -40.19 38.62 2.13
N VAL A 38 -38.97 39.11 2.25
CA VAL A 38 -38.46 40.23 1.46
C VAL A 38 -37.39 39.70 0.49
N PRO A 39 -37.54 39.90 -0.83
CA PRO A 39 -36.53 39.48 -1.79
C PRO A 39 -35.26 40.30 -1.61
N LEU A 40 -34.11 39.66 -1.82
CA LEU A 40 -32.83 40.36 -1.86
C LEU A 40 -32.78 41.25 -3.11
N PRO A 41 -32.19 42.47 -3.05
CA PRO A 41 -31.94 43.26 -4.25
C PRO A 41 -31.18 42.42 -5.30
N PRO A 42 -31.53 42.52 -6.60
CA PRO A 42 -30.93 41.72 -7.66
C PRO A 42 -29.40 41.77 -7.66
N ASP A 43 -28.82 42.97 -7.47
CA ASP A 43 -27.38 43.17 -7.47
C ASP A 43 -26.69 42.43 -6.32
N SER A 44 -27.29 42.47 -5.12
CA SER A 44 -26.78 41.76 -3.95
C SER A 44 -26.88 40.24 -4.07
N LEU A 45 -27.92 39.74 -4.77
CA LEU A 45 -28.05 38.31 -5.08
C LEU A 45 -26.97 37.88 -6.07
N LEU A 46 -26.75 38.66 -7.12
CA LEU A 46 -25.72 38.40 -8.11
C LEU A 46 -24.31 38.42 -7.50
N GLU A 47 -24.01 39.39 -6.64
CA GLU A 47 -22.73 39.44 -5.90
C GLU A 47 -22.52 38.25 -4.97
N ARG A 48 -23.60 37.78 -4.32
CA ARG A 48 -23.53 36.59 -3.47
C ARG A 48 -23.29 35.33 -4.29
N MET A 49 -24.01 35.17 -5.40
CA MET A 49 -23.81 34.03 -6.31
C MET A 49 -22.40 34.01 -6.89
N ARG A 50 -21.84 35.17 -7.23
CA ARG A 50 -20.43 35.29 -7.67
C ARG A 50 -19.47 34.84 -6.59
N ARG A 51 -19.59 35.36 -5.36
CA ARG A 51 -18.74 34.96 -4.23
C ARG A 51 -18.84 33.46 -3.90
N ASP A 52 -20.04 32.88 -3.98
CA ASP A 52 -20.24 31.46 -3.74
C ASP A 52 -19.62 30.60 -4.85
N PHE A 53 -19.73 31.05 -6.09
CA PHE A 53 -19.09 30.41 -7.25
C PHE A 53 -17.57 30.51 -7.15
N ASP A 54 -17.00 31.69 -6.92
CA ASP A 54 -15.55 31.92 -6.80
C ASP A 54 -14.95 31.12 -5.63
N ARG A 55 -15.67 31.01 -4.50
CA ARG A 55 -15.27 30.16 -3.37
C ARG A 55 -15.27 28.68 -3.74
N THR A 56 -16.29 28.22 -4.46
CA THR A 56 -16.37 26.83 -4.92
C THR A 56 -15.25 26.53 -5.92
N LEU A 57 -14.98 27.49 -6.82
CA LEU A 57 -13.90 27.39 -7.79
C LEU A 57 -12.53 27.38 -7.10
N GLY A 58 -12.30 28.22 -6.09
CA GLY A 58 -11.06 28.23 -5.32
C GLY A 58 -10.83 26.93 -4.54
N VAL A 59 -11.86 26.37 -3.89
CA VAL A 59 -11.75 25.04 -3.26
C VAL A 59 -11.42 23.97 -4.30
N LEU A 60 -12.04 24.06 -5.48
CA LEU A 60 -11.77 23.12 -6.57
C LEU A 60 -10.34 23.28 -7.09
N GLU A 61 -9.84 24.50 -7.29
CA GLU A 61 -8.47 24.79 -7.73
C GLU A 61 -7.41 24.30 -6.74
N ASP A 62 -7.68 24.38 -5.43
CA ASP A 62 -6.78 23.89 -4.38
C ASP A 62 -6.78 22.35 -4.26
N GLU A 63 -7.95 21.70 -4.42
CA GLU A 63 -8.09 20.25 -4.25
C GLU A 63 -7.84 19.47 -5.55
N MET A 64 -8.05 20.08 -6.72
CA MET A 64 -7.89 19.42 -8.03
C MET A 64 -6.48 18.84 -8.22
N PRO A 65 -5.36 19.52 -7.90
CA PRO A 65 -4.01 18.97 -8.05
C PRO A 65 -3.77 17.68 -7.23
N ARG A 66 -4.48 17.51 -6.12
CA ARG A 66 -4.42 16.28 -5.29
C ARG A 66 -5.15 15.11 -5.95
N LEU A 67 -6.18 15.40 -6.74
CA LEU A 67 -6.99 14.41 -7.46
C LEU A 67 -6.48 14.15 -8.89
N THR A 68 -5.81 15.13 -9.50
CA THR A 68 -5.25 15.08 -10.86
C THR A 68 -3.75 14.88 -10.88
N SER A 69 -3.13 14.55 -9.74
CA SER A 69 -1.83 13.88 -9.78
C SER A 69 -1.99 12.75 -10.80
N PRO A 70 -1.28 12.80 -11.95
CA PRO A 70 -1.37 11.71 -12.92
C PRO A 70 -1.12 10.44 -12.12
N PRO A 71 -1.84 9.33 -12.37
CA PRO A 71 -1.49 8.08 -11.73
C PRO A 71 0.02 7.97 -11.91
N ARG A 72 0.79 8.05 -10.80
CA ARG A 72 2.23 7.82 -10.86
C ARG A 72 2.32 6.56 -11.69
N VAL A 73 3.07 6.61 -12.79
CA VAL A 73 3.26 5.42 -13.63
C VAL A 73 3.89 4.42 -12.68
N ARG A 74 3.05 3.55 -12.11
CA ARG A 74 3.42 2.61 -11.06
C ARG A 74 4.24 1.57 -11.78
N LEU A 75 5.55 1.67 -11.63
CA LEU A 75 6.49 0.90 -12.41
C LEU A 75 6.62 -0.46 -11.76
N ALA A 76 5.80 -1.41 -12.20
CA ALA A 76 6.06 -2.83 -11.99
C ALA A 76 7.00 -3.30 -13.10
N HIS A 77 8.32 -3.26 -12.83
CA HIS A 77 9.32 -3.77 -13.76
C HIS A 77 9.65 -5.20 -13.43
N SER A 78 9.39 -6.13 -14.35
CA SER A 78 9.89 -7.50 -14.23
C SER A 78 11.42 -7.51 -14.32
N LEU A 79 12.05 -8.23 -13.42
CA LEU A 79 13.50 -8.42 -13.31
C LEU A 79 13.79 -9.91 -13.51
N SER A 80 14.37 -10.27 -14.65
CA SER A 80 14.55 -11.68 -15.04
C SER A 80 16.00 -12.18 -14.85
N GLU A 81 16.92 -11.26 -14.55
CA GLU A 81 18.34 -11.55 -14.37
C GLU A 81 18.76 -11.22 -12.93
N ARG A 82 19.57 -12.09 -12.34
CA ARG A 82 20.04 -11.95 -10.95
C ARG A 82 20.76 -10.63 -10.72
N GLU A 83 21.66 -10.25 -11.62
CA GLU A 83 22.43 -9.01 -11.47
C GLU A 83 21.52 -7.78 -11.53
N THR A 84 20.58 -7.74 -12.48
CA THR A 84 19.60 -6.65 -12.57
C THR A 84 18.70 -6.58 -11.33
N LEU A 85 18.34 -7.73 -10.74
CA LEU A 85 17.60 -7.78 -9.46
C LEU A 85 18.41 -7.17 -8.32
N LEU A 86 19.69 -7.54 -8.20
CA LEU A 86 20.58 -7.05 -7.15
C LEU A 86 20.96 -5.58 -7.33
N ASP A 87 21.19 -5.13 -8.56
CA ASP A 87 21.39 -3.71 -8.90
C ASP A 87 20.20 -2.88 -8.40
N ARG A 88 18.99 -3.33 -8.73
CA ARG A 88 17.78 -2.61 -8.32
C ARG A 88 17.53 -2.68 -6.81
N ALA A 89 17.87 -3.80 -6.17
CA ALA A 89 17.82 -3.91 -4.72
C ALA A 89 18.79 -2.91 -4.05
N GLU A 90 20.00 -2.77 -4.61
CA GLU A 90 20.99 -1.81 -4.14
C GLU A 90 20.51 -0.35 -4.31
N ASP A 91 19.90 -0.01 -5.45
CA ASP A 91 19.28 1.31 -5.66
C ASP A 91 18.27 1.66 -4.56
N VAL A 92 17.41 0.70 -4.19
CA VAL A 92 16.42 0.86 -3.11
C VAL A 92 17.11 1.03 -1.75
N VAL A 93 18.14 0.25 -1.44
CA VAL A 93 18.92 0.39 -0.21
C VAL A 93 19.55 1.78 -0.11
N VAL A 94 20.15 2.27 -1.20
CA VAL A 94 20.82 3.57 -1.26
C VAL A 94 19.81 4.71 -1.11
N ALA A 95 18.60 4.56 -1.64
CA ALA A 95 17.55 5.56 -1.55
C ALA A 95 16.96 5.71 -0.13
N ALA A 96 17.10 4.71 0.74
CA ALA A 96 16.51 4.70 2.08
C ALA A 96 17.01 5.85 2.97
N ARG A 97 16.07 6.54 3.63
CA ARG A 97 16.31 7.70 4.49
C ARG A 97 15.84 7.54 5.93
N THR A 98 14.75 6.81 6.15
CA THR A 98 14.07 6.69 7.44
C THR A 98 14.02 5.26 7.94
N GLU A 99 13.67 4.29 7.09
CA GLU A 99 13.63 2.88 7.43
C GLU A 99 13.99 2.00 6.24
N LEU A 100 14.61 0.87 6.53
CA LEU A 100 15.02 -0.13 5.56
C LEU A 100 14.74 -1.52 6.12
N TRP A 101 13.95 -2.30 5.39
CA TRP A 101 13.66 -3.70 5.69
C TRP A 101 14.31 -4.57 4.62
N VAL A 102 15.17 -5.51 5.02
CA VAL A 102 15.85 -6.41 4.11
C VAL A 102 15.62 -7.84 4.55
N SER A 103 15.32 -8.72 3.61
CA SER A 103 15.18 -10.15 3.84
C SER A 103 15.83 -10.89 2.70
N GLY A 104 16.74 -11.82 3.01
CA GLY A 104 17.44 -12.54 1.96
C GLY A 104 18.41 -13.60 2.50
N TRP A 105 19.19 -14.15 1.59
CA TRP A 105 20.20 -15.17 1.87
C TRP A 105 21.59 -14.55 1.98
N PRO A 106 22.50 -15.11 2.79
CA PRO A 106 23.83 -14.55 2.99
C PRO A 106 24.56 -14.20 1.68
N GLU A 107 24.47 -15.07 0.67
CA GLU A 107 25.19 -14.87 -0.61
C GLU A 107 24.68 -13.67 -1.43
N ASP A 108 23.40 -13.34 -1.31
CA ASP A 108 22.79 -12.21 -2.01
C ASP A 108 22.94 -10.92 -1.18
N LEU A 109 22.83 -11.03 0.14
CA LEU A 109 22.97 -9.90 1.06
C LEU A 109 24.40 -9.37 1.14
N GLU A 110 25.41 -10.21 0.95
CA GLU A 110 26.82 -9.82 1.02
C GLU A 110 27.13 -8.61 0.12
N ARG A 111 26.54 -8.59 -1.08
CA ARG A 111 26.67 -7.47 -2.02
C ARG A 111 26.01 -6.18 -1.51
N LEU A 112 24.89 -6.30 -0.80
CA LEU A 112 24.11 -5.16 -0.31
C LEU A 112 24.66 -4.58 0.99
N LYS A 113 25.38 -5.38 1.81
CA LYS A 113 25.90 -4.99 3.13
C LYS A 113 26.62 -3.63 3.15
N PRO A 114 27.53 -3.29 2.20
CA PRO A 114 28.17 -1.98 2.18
C PRO A 114 27.16 -0.82 2.05
N SER A 115 26.15 -0.98 1.20
CA SER A 115 25.09 0.01 1.00
C SER A 115 24.17 0.09 2.21
N VAL A 116 23.84 -1.03 2.84
CA VAL A 116 23.02 -1.09 4.06
C VAL A 116 23.69 -0.34 5.21
N ARG A 117 24.99 -0.57 5.46
CA ARG A 117 25.76 0.15 6.49
C ARG A 117 25.76 1.65 6.26
N ARG A 118 25.96 2.08 5.01
CA ARG A 118 25.88 3.51 4.66
C ARG A 118 24.49 4.09 4.96
N SER A 119 23.42 3.32 4.79
CA SER A 119 22.05 3.78 5.11
C SER A 119 21.84 3.92 6.61
N GLU A 120 22.38 3.00 7.41
CA GLU A 120 22.42 3.09 8.87
C GLU A 120 23.23 4.31 9.35
N GLU A 121 24.40 4.56 8.77
CA GLU A 121 25.24 5.74 9.06
C GLU A 121 24.52 7.07 8.75
N ARG A 122 23.60 7.08 7.78
CA ARG A 122 22.72 8.24 7.50
C ARG A 122 21.56 8.39 8.47
N GLY A 123 21.36 7.44 9.38
CA GLY A 123 20.33 7.45 10.42
C GLY A 123 19.05 6.69 10.07
N ALA A 124 19.03 5.89 8.99
CA ALA A 124 17.89 5.04 8.69
C ALA A 124 17.79 3.87 9.69
N ALA A 125 16.58 3.55 10.16
CA ALA A 125 16.34 2.36 10.96
C ALA A 125 16.40 1.11 10.07
N VAL A 126 17.44 0.30 10.23
CA VAL A 126 17.65 -0.90 9.42
C VAL A 126 17.27 -2.15 10.20
N ALA A 127 16.43 -3.00 9.62
CA ALA A 127 16.14 -4.34 10.11
C ALA A 127 16.36 -5.38 9.01
N THR A 128 17.01 -6.47 9.36
CA THR A 128 17.38 -7.52 8.42
C THR A 128 16.92 -8.90 8.88
N VAL A 129 16.47 -9.71 7.93
CA VAL A 129 16.17 -11.13 8.10
C VAL A 129 17.13 -11.91 7.21
N VAL A 130 17.84 -12.88 7.79
CA VAL A 130 18.80 -13.70 7.04
C VAL A 130 18.42 -15.17 7.09
N PHE A 131 18.21 -15.77 5.91
CA PHE A 131 17.98 -17.20 5.74
C PHE A 131 19.30 -17.96 5.71
N GLY A 132 19.83 -18.25 6.90
CA GLY A 132 21.11 -18.93 7.07
C GLY A 132 22.04 -18.18 8.01
N ARG A 133 23.25 -18.72 8.21
CA ARG A 133 24.23 -18.11 9.10
C ARG A 133 24.91 -16.94 8.43
N ASP A 134 24.82 -15.77 9.06
CA ASP A 134 25.58 -14.59 8.70
C ASP A 134 26.66 -14.32 9.75
N HIS A 135 27.91 -14.23 9.31
CA HIS A 135 29.06 -13.93 10.17
C HIS A 135 29.31 -12.43 10.34
N ASP A 136 28.65 -11.59 9.53
CA ASP A 136 28.82 -10.15 9.51
C ASP A 136 27.45 -9.45 9.30
N PRO A 137 26.54 -9.56 10.28
CA PRO A 137 25.19 -9.03 10.19
C PRO A 137 25.16 -7.50 10.16
N VAL A 138 24.13 -6.94 9.51
CA VAL A 138 23.93 -5.49 9.39
C VAL A 138 22.54 -5.07 9.91
N GLY A 139 22.47 -3.90 10.53
CA GLY A 139 21.25 -3.41 11.19
C GLY A 139 20.78 -4.32 12.33
N TRP A 140 19.49 -4.22 12.66
CA TRP A 140 18.85 -5.15 13.59
C TRP A 140 18.57 -6.49 12.90
N ALA A 141 19.53 -7.40 13.00
CA ALA A 141 19.52 -8.68 12.30
C ALA A 141 18.77 -9.78 13.06
N THR A 142 17.92 -10.50 12.32
CA THR A 142 17.21 -11.70 12.76
C THR A 142 17.65 -12.87 11.88
N GLU A 143 18.19 -13.93 12.50
CA GLU A 143 18.50 -15.18 11.81
C GLU A 143 17.21 -16.01 11.69
N HIS A 144 16.83 -16.38 10.46
CA HIS A 144 15.64 -17.19 10.23
C HIS A 144 15.91 -18.66 10.59
N ARG A 145 15.41 -19.12 11.73
CA ARG A 145 15.75 -20.43 12.32
C ARG A 145 14.63 -21.48 12.24
N TYR A 146 13.37 -21.07 12.16
CA TYR A 146 12.24 -22.00 12.31
C TYR A 146 11.79 -22.66 11.01
N SER A 147 12.34 -22.25 9.87
CA SER A 147 12.25 -22.99 8.61
C SER A 147 13.68 -23.31 8.18
N PRO A 148 14.08 -24.60 8.15
CA PRO A 148 15.38 -24.98 7.63
C PRO A 148 15.57 -24.39 6.22
N PRO A 149 16.77 -23.90 5.86
CA PRO A 149 17.07 -23.39 4.53
C PRO A 149 16.56 -24.33 3.41
N ASP A 150 16.82 -25.63 3.56
CA ASP A 150 16.36 -26.68 2.64
C ASP A 150 14.83 -26.79 2.57
N THR A 151 14.12 -26.49 3.66
CA THR A 151 12.65 -26.45 3.67
C THR A 151 12.12 -25.17 3.03
N VAL A 152 12.74 -24.02 3.26
CA VAL A 152 12.34 -22.76 2.61
C VAL A 152 12.55 -22.86 1.10
N GLU A 153 13.71 -23.36 0.68
CA GLU A 153 14.02 -23.58 -0.73
C GLU A 153 13.17 -24.70 -1.34
N ALA A 154 12.87 -25.79 -0.63
CA ALA A 154 11.98 -26.84 -1.12
C ALA A 154 10.50 -26.41 -1.19
N VAL A 155 10.03 -25.56 -0.27
CA VAL A 155 8.63 -25.10 -0.20
C VAL A 155 8.36 -23.95 -1.16
N LEU A 156 9.30 -23.00 -1.28
CA LEU A 156 9.17 -21.87 -2.20
C LEU A 156 9.77 -22.17 -3.59
N GLY A 157 10.53 -23.26 -3.71
CA GLY A 157 11.33 -23.60 -4.89
C GLY A 157 12.47 -22.62 -5.18
N ARG A 158 12.68 -21.60 -4.32
CA ARG A 158 13.49 -20.40 -4.62
C ARG A 158 13.99 -19.69 -3.34
N ARG A 159 15.15 -19.05 -3.45
CA ARG A 159 15.72 -18.12 -2.46
C ARG A 159 15.11 -16.72 -2.64
N MET A 160 14.23 -16.32 -1.71
CA MET A 160 13.56 -15.02 -1.77
C MET A 160 14.50 -13.88 -1.35
N LEU A 161 14.43 -12.77 -2.09
CA LEU A 161 15.03 -11.48 -1.76
C LEU A 161 13.91 -10.43 -1.67
N VAL A 162 13.81 -9.75 -0.53
CA VAL A 162 12.86 -8.65 -0.33
C VAL A 162 13.60 -7.47 0.27
N VAL A 163 13.52 -6.31 -0.38
CA VAL A 163 14.09 -5.04 0.08
C VAL A 163 13.01 -3.99 0.05
N VAL A 164 12.79 -3.27 1.15
CA VAL A 164 11.79 -2.21 1.25
C VAL A 164 12.40 -0.99 1.91
N ALA A 165 12.33 0.16 1.23
CA ALA A 165 12.81 1.44 1.76
C ALA A 165 11.64 2.39 2.01
N ASP A 166 11.61 3.01 3.19
CA ASP A 166 10.73 4.12 3.58
C ASP A 166 9.21 3.87 3.40
N ARG A 167 8.80 2.61 3.19
CA ARG A 167 7.44 2.21 2.76
C ARG A 167 6.99 2.89 1.45
N GLU A 168 7.93 3.31 0.62
CA GLU A 168 7.64 3.95 -0.67
C GLU A 168 7.96 3.06 -1.86
N GLN A 169 8.94 2.16 -1.71
CA GLN A 169 9.42 1.32 -2.80
C GLN A 169 9.92 -0.03 -2.29
N ALA A 170 9.74 -1.05 -3.11
CA ALA A 170 10.16 -2.40 -2.80
C ALA A 170 10.77 -3.11 -4.02
N VAL A 171 11.72 -3.99 -3.73
CA VAL A 171 12.18 -5.05 -4.63
C VAL A 171 11.79 -6.38 -4.01
N ILE A 172 11.12 -7.22 -4.80
CA ILE A 172 10.72 -8.57 -4.41
C ILE A 172 11.20 -9.50 -5.51
N GLY A 173 11.95 -10.54 -5.18
CA GLY A 173 12.38 -11.52 -6.17
C GLY A 173 12.69 -12.88 -5.58
N GLY A 174 12.80 -13.87 -6.46
CA GLY A 174 13.18 -15.24 -6.14
C GLY A 174 14.26 -15.75 -7.07
N ILE A 175 15.33 -16.32 -6.49
CA ILE A 175 16.50 -16.84 -7.21
C ILE A 175 16.57 -18.35 -6.99
N ALA A 176 16.63 -19.14 -8.07
CA ALA A 176 16.82 -20.60 -8.01
C ALA A 176 17.73 -21.05 -9.15
N GLY A 177 18.97 -21.41 -8.83
CA GLY A 177 20.01 -21.66 -9.84
C GLY A 177 20.13 -20.49 -10.82
N ASP A 178 19.97 -20.76 -12.11
CA ASP A 178 20.02 -19.75 -13.18
C ASP A 178 18.67 -19.02 -13.39
N GLN A 179 17.59 -19.45 -12.73
CA GLN A 179 16.29 -18.80 -12.87
C GLN A 179 16.12 -17.69 -11.83
N THR A 180 15.89 -16.47 -12.33
CA THR A 180 15.52 -15.32 -11.51
C THR A 180 14.19 -14.75 -11.98
N TRP A 181 13.34 -14.40 -11.02
CA TRP A 181 12.25 -13.47 -11.25
C TRP A 181 12.27 -12.42 -10.15
N GLY A 182 11.73 -11.25 -10.45
CA GLY A 182 11.51 -10.24 -9.45
C GLY A 182 10.75 -9.07 -10.02
N MET A 183 10.40 -8.17 -9.13
CA MET A 183 9.81 -6.91 -9.48
C MET A 183 10.36 -5.80 -8.61
N TYR A 184 10.56 -4.65 -9.22
CA TYR A 184 10.53 -3.39 -8.52
C TYR A 184 9.10 -2.85 -8.52
N THR A 185 8.70 -2.19 -7.44
CA THR A 185 7.39 -1.53 -7.36
C THR A 185 7.42 -0.36 -6.38
N ASP A 186 6.68 0.69 -6.71
CA ASP A 186 6.30 1.81 -5.84
C ASP A 186 4.79 1.81 -5.54
N ASP A 187 4.09 0.71 -5.84
CA ASP A 187 2.68 0.57 -5.51
C ASP A 187 2.49 0.40 -3.99
N PRO A 188 1.74 1.28 -3.31
CA PRO A 188 1.63 1.26 -1.85
C PRO A 188 1.11 -0.04 -1.27
N ALA A 189 0.22 -0.75 -1.98
CA ALA A 189 -0.31 -2.02 -1.50
C ALA A 189 0.76 -3.11 -1.55
N THR A 190 1.48 -3.21 -2.65
CA THR A 190 2.57 -4.19 -2.79
C THR A 190 3.72 -3.89 -1.82
N VAL A 191 4.09 -2.62 -1.67
CA VAL A 191 5.12 -2.19 -0.71
C VAL A 191 4.72 -2.51 0.73
N LEU A 192 3.45 -2.27 1.09
CA LEU A 192 2.92 -2.63 2.42
C LEU A 192 3.01 -4.13 2.67
N LEU A 193 2.65 -4.96 1.68
CA LEU A 193 2.73 -6.42 1.79
C LEU A 193 4.18 -6.90 1.92
N ALA A 194 5.11 -6.32 1.15
CA ALA A 194 6.54 -6.63 1.23
C ALA A 194 7.13 -6.26 2.60
N ALA A 195 6.79 -5.08 3.14
CA ALA A 195 7.22 -4.69 4.48
C ALA A 195 6.59 -5.61 5.55
N GLY A 196 5.32 -5.97 5.37
CA GLY A 196 4.61 -6.92 6.21
C GLY A 196 5.31 -8.28 6.27
N TYR A 197 5.74 -8.80 5.12
CA TYR A 197 6.47 -10.07 5.03
C TYR A 197 7.71 -10.09 5.94
N VAL A 198 8.60 -9.09 5.82
CA VAL A 198 9.81 -9.02 6.66
C VAL A 198 9.47 -8.83 8.14
N ARG A 199 8.52 -7.93 8.43
CA ARG A 199 8.14 -7.60 9.81
C ARG A 199 7.48 -8.76 10.54
N PHE A 200 6.61 -9.51 9.86
CA PHE A 200 5.96 -10.67 10.46
C PHE A 200 6.95 -11.78 10.73
N ASP A 201 7.96 -11.95 9.89
CA ASP A 201 9.00 -12.93 10.14
C ASP A 201 9.85 -12.59 11.37
N ILE A 202 10.27 -11.32 11.50
CA ILE A 202 10.94 -10.83 12.73
C ILE A 202 10.03 -11.05 13.95
N ALA A 203 8.75 -10.67 13.85
CA ALA A 203 7.81 -10.81 14.96
C ALA A 203 7.62 -12.28 15.38
N MET A 204 7.55 -13.20 14.42
CA MET A 204 7.46 -14.64 14.68
C MET A 204 8.69 -15.13 15.44
N HIS A 205 9.89 -14.72 15.03
CA HIS A 205 11.12 -15.08 15.73
C HIS A 205 11.18 -14.52 17.16
N LEU A 206 10.73 -13.28 17.37
CA LEU A 206 10.64 -12.69 18.71
C LEU A 206 9.65 -13.44 19.62
N VAL A 207 8.50 -13.83 19.08
CA VAL A 207 7.51 -14.65 19.80
C VAL A 207 8.12 -16.02 20.12
N ALA A 208 8.76 -16.65 19.14
CA ALA A 208 9.38 -17.96 19.32
C ALA A 208 10.46 -17.93 20.40
N GLU A 209 11.35 -16.93 20.38
CA GLU A 209 12.38 -16.74 21.42
C GLU A 209 11.77 -16.52 22.80
N ARG A 210 10.67 -15.77 22.88
CA ARG A 210 9.96 -15.51 24.14
C ARG A 210 9.31 -16.76 24.75
N PHE A 211 8.98 -17.75 23.94
CA PHE A 211 8.31 -19.00 24.32
C PHE A 211 9.17 -20.25 24.11
N ALA A 212 10.48 -20.10 23.86
CA ALA A 212 11.38 -21.21 23.57
C ALA A 212 11.39 -22.27 24.70
N GLY A 213 11.27 -21.84 25.97
CA GLY A 213 11.18 -22.73 27.12
C GLY A 213 9.79 -23.34 27.37
N ASP A 214 8.77 -22.88 26.67
CA ASP A 214 7.36 -23.28 26.85
C ASP A 214 6.89 -24.25 25.74
N GLY A 215 7.83 -24.93 25.09
CA GLY A 215 7.54 -25.96 24.09
C GLY A 215 7.23 -25.42 22.69
N PHE A 216 7.71 -24.22 22.35
CA PHE A 216 7.47 -23.62 21.03
C PHE A 216 8.03 -24.49 19.90
N GLU A 217 9.22 -25.08 20.07
CA GLU A 217 9.84 -25.93 19.05
C GLU A 217 9.01 -27.19 18.79
N GLU A 218 8.51 -27.85 19.84
CA GLU A 218 7.64 -29.01 19.75
C GLU A 218 6.30 -28.66 19.10
N PHE A 219 5.71 -27.51 19.45
CA PHE A 219 4.51 -27.00 18.78
C PHE A 219 4.78 -26.78 17.29
N TRP A 220 5.84 -26.05 16.96
CA TRP A 220 6.17 -25.68 15.58
C TRP A 220 6.49 -26.89 14.70
N ALA A 221 7.17 -27.91 15.23
CA ALA A 221 7.47 -29.15 14.50
C ALA A 221 6.29 -30.15 14.49
N GLY A 222 5.46 -30.11 15.54
CA GLY A 222 4.44 -31.10 15.86
C GLY A 222 3.06 -30.82 15.30
N ASP A 223 2.69 -29.54 15.22
CA ASP A 223 1.31 -29.14 14.99
C ASP A 223 0.83 -29.42 13.54
N PRO A 224 -0.30 -30.12 13.36
CA PRO A 224 -0.83 -30.45 12.03
C PRO A 224 -1.15 -29.22 11.16
N ALA A 225 -1.61 -28.12 11.76
CA ALA A 225 -1.91 -26.90 11.02
C ALA A 225 -0.63 -26.21 10.55
N ILE A 226 0.42 -26.18 11.37
CA ILE A 226 1.74 -25.68 10.96
C ILE A 226 2.33 -26.53 9.84
N ARG A 227 2.22 -27.87 9.95
CA ARG A 227 2.68 -28.77 8.88
C ARG A 227 1.96 -28.52 7.57
N ARG A 228 0.64 -28.32 7.59
CA ARG A 228 -0.16 -28.01 6.39
C ARG A 228 0.30 -26.74 5.68
N LEU A 229 0.76 -25.73 6.42
CA LEU A 229 1.30 -24.49 5.83
C LEU A 229 2.67 -24.69 5.17
N ARG A 230 3.38 -25.76 5.52
CA ARG A 230 4.73 -26.10 5.01
C ARG A 230 4.69 -27.21 3.95
N GLU A 231 3.54 -27.78 3.65
CA GLU A 231 3.41 -28.77 2.58
C GLU A 231 3.67 -28.08 1.23
N VAL A 232 4.65 -28.60 0.48
CA VAL A 232 4.90 -28.17 -0.89
C VAL A 232 3.70 -28.62 -1.72
N PRO A 233 2.92 -27.72 -2.35
CA PRO A 233 1.88 -28.15 -3.26
C PRO A 233 2.53 -28.95 -4.40
N PRO A 234 1.91 -30.05 -4.86
CA PRO A 234 2.44 -30.81 -5.99
C PRO A 234 2.62 -29.89 -7.20
N PRO A 235 3.63 -30.14 -8.06
CA PRO A 235 3.79 -29.39 -9.29
C PRO A 235 2.46 -29.41 -10.04
N VAL A 236 2.01 -28.23 -10.46
CA VAL A 236 0.82 -28.12 -11.30
C VAL A 236 1.18 -28.82 -12.61
N ASP A 237 0.55 -29.96 -12.89
CA ASP A 237 0.62 -30.59 -14.21
C ASP A 237 0.11 -29.53 -15.20
N GLU A 238 1.03 -28.94 -15.98
CA GLU A 238 0.67 -28.25 -17.20
C GLU A 238 0.15 -29.33 -18.14
N GLY A 239 -1.16 -29.57 -18.04
CA GLY A 239 -1.90 -30.59 -18.77
C GLY A 239 -1.46 -30.61 -20.23
N GLY A 240 -1.17 -31.83 -20.68
CA GLY A 240 -0.57 -32.12 -21.96
C GLY A 240 -1.18 -31.33 -23.13
N ASP A 241 -0.28 -30.91 -24.01
CA ASP A 241 -0.53 -30.54 -25.39
C ASP A 241 -1.26 -31.71 -26.09
N ASP A 242 -2.57 -31.79 -25.88
CA ASP A 242 -3.50 -32.61 -26.67
C ASP A 242 -3.65 -31.90 -28.02
N ARG A 243 -2.53 -31.88 -28.77
CA ARG A 243 -2.51 -31.54 -30.18
C ARG A 243 -3.20 -32.68 -30.91
N GLY A 244 -4.52 -32.57 -30.97
CA GLY A 244 -5.36 -33.38 -31.82
C GLY A 244 -4.78 -33.43 -33.22
N GLU A 245 -4.33 -34.63 -33.60
CA GLU A 245 -4.05 -35.01 -34.97
C GLU A 245 -5.33 -34.79 -35.80
N TRP A 246 -5.34 -33.73 -36.61
CA TRP A 246 -6.18 -33.68 -37.79
C TRP A 246 -5.29 -34.01 -39.00
N THR A 247 -5.21 -35.29 -39.32
CA THR A 247 -4.82 -35.77 -40.65
C THR A 247 -5.93 -36.70 -41.16
N GLY A 248 -6.57 -36.33 -42.27
CA GLY A 248 -7.50 -37.17 -43.03
C GLY A 248 -8.81 -36.51 -43.37
#